data_AF-A0A5M5BXY2-F1
#
_entry.id   AF-A0A5M5BXY2-F1
#
_cell.length_a   1.000
_cell.length_b   1.000
_cell.length_c   1.000
_cell.angle_alpha   90.00
_cell.angle_beta   90.00
_cell.angle_gamma   90.00
#
_symmetry.space_group_name_H-M   'P 1'
#
loop_
_entity.id
_entity.type
_entity.pdbx_description
1 polymer ?
#
loop_
_entity_poly.entity_id
_entity_poly.type
_entity_poly.pdbx_seq_one_letter_code
_entity_poly.pdbx_strand_id
1 'polypeptide(L)' 'MAIIKPFKGIRPPQNLVEQVASRPYDVLNSEEARAEAEGNEKSLYHIIKPEID' A
#
# COMPACT_ATOMS: atom_id res chain seq x y z
N MET A 1 -2.73 0.18 34.83
CA MET A 1 -2.05 -0.75 33.88
C MET A 1 -3.04 -1.06 32.76
N ALA A 2 -2.76 -0.70 31.51
CA ALA A 2 -3.69 -0.98 30.41
C ALA A 2 -3.63 -2.46 30.03
N ILE A 3 -4.79 -3.12 29.92
CA ILE A 3 -4.90 -4.50 29.43
C ILE A 3 -4.97 -4.43 27.90
N ILE A 4 -3.88 -4.78 27.21
CA ILE A 4 -3.87 -4.84 25.74
C ILE A 4 -4.44 -6.19 25.31
N LYS A 5 -5.54 -6.17 24.54
CA LYS A 5 -6.10 -7.38 23.92
C LYS A 5 -5.44 -7.59 22.55
N PRO A 6 -4.85 -8.76 22.29
CA PRO A 6 -4.33 -9.06 20.97
C PRO A 6 -5.50 -9.16 19.97
N PHE A 7 -5.29 -8.67 18.77
CA PHE A 7 -6.20 -8.81 17.65
C PHE A 7 -5.48 -9.45 16.47
N LYS A 8 -6.23 -10.12 15.59
CA LYS A 8 -5.67 -10.68 14.36
C LYS A 8 -5.37 -9.54 13.40
N GLY A 9 -4.15 -9.50 12.87
CA GLY A 9 -3.81 -8.62 11.75
C GLY A 9 -4.64 -8.98 10.53
N ILE A 10 -5.26 -7.98 9.91
CA ILE A 10 -5.95 -8.14 8.63
C ILE A 10 -4.88 -8.29 7.56
N ARG A 11 -5.01 -9.32 6.71
CA ARG A 11 -4.17 -9.49 5.53
C ARG A 11 -5.04 -9.48 4.27
N PRO A 12 -4.56 -8.90 3.17
CA PRO A 12 -5.27 -8.95 1.91
C PRO A 12 -5.42 -10.40 1.41
N PRO A 13 -6.51 -10.72 0.70
CA PRO A 13 -6.68 -11.97 -0.05
C PRO A 13 -5.49 -12.21 -0.99
N GLN A 14 -5.06 -13.47 -1.16
CA GLN A 14 -3.87 -13.82 -1.96
C GLN A 14 -3.91 -13.25 -3.39
N ASN A 15 -5.09 -13.25 -4.01
CA ASN A 15 -5.32 -12.73 -5.35
C ASN A 15 -5.22 -11.20 -5.48
N LEU A 16 -5.22 -10.48 -4.35
CA LEU A 16 -5.07 -9.03 -4.30
C LEU A 16 -3.68 -8.61 -3.83
N VAL A 17 -2.85 -9.54 -3.33
CA VAL A 17 -1.53 -9.23 -2.78
C VAL A 17 -0.68 -8.47 -3.80
N GLU A 18 -0.64 -8.89 -5.06
CA GLU A 18 0.15 -8.21 -6.11
C GLU A 18 -0.40 -6.82 -6.46
N GLN A 19 -1.73 -6.62 -6.36
CA GLN A 19 -2.36 -5.33 -6.64
C GLN A 19 -2.17 -4.33 -5.50
N VAL A 20 -2.11 -4.79 -4.24
CA VAL A 20 -1.96 -3.93 -3.06
C VAL A 20 -0.51 -3.83 -2.57
N ALA A 21 0.38 -4.68 -3.05
CA ALA A 21 1.79 -4.65 -2.66
C ALA A 21 2.44 -3.38 -3.20
N SER A 22 2.71 -2.44 -2.30
CA SER A 22 3.51 -1.25 -2.58
C SER A 22 4.89 -1.41 -1.94
N ARG A 23 5.93 -1.07 -2.70
CA ARG A 23 7.32 -1.02 -2.21
C ARG A 23 7.46 0.09 -1.15
N PRO A 24 8.42 -0.05 -0.23
CA PRO A 24 8.70 0.98 0.77
C PRO A 24 9.06 2.32 0.11
N TYR A 25 8.55 3.40 0.70
CA TYR A 25 8.72 4.79 0.25
C TYR A 25 10.17 5.25 0.09
N ASP A 26 11.12 4.60 0.78
CA ASP A 26 12.54 4.92 0.73
C ASP A 26 13.21 4.56 -0.61
N VAL A 27 12.53 3.79 -1.47
CA VAL A 27 13.14 3.22 -2.68
C VAL A 27 12.57 3.81 -3.97
N LEU A 28 11.50 4.63 -3.90
CA LEU A 28 10.82 5.16 -5.08
C LEU A 28 10.62 6.67 -5.06
N ASN A 29 11.00 7.31 -6.17
CA ASN A 29 10.59 8.68 -6.46
C ASN A 29 9.11 8.76 -6.83
N SER A 30 8.51 9.94 -6.70
CA SER A 30 7.07 10.13 -6.92
C SER A 30 6.64 9.86 -8.37
N GLU A 31 7.53 10.06 -9.34
CA GLU A 31 7.30 9.71 -10.75
C GLU A 31 7.22 8.20 -10.98
N GLU A 32 8.10 7.42 -10.34
CA GLU A 32 8.07 5.95 -10.42
C GLU A 32 6.81 5.40 -9.72
N ALA A 33 6.41 6.01 -8.61
CA ALA A 33 5.21 5.61 -7.88
C ALA A 33 3.95 5.88 -8.69
N ARG A 34 3.89 7.00 -9.44
CA ARG A 34 2.80 7.28 -10.37
C ARG A 34 2.74 6.25 -11.49
N ALA A 35 3.89 5.93 -12.12
CA ALA A 35 3.94 4.93 -13.18
C ALA A 35 3.54 3.51 -12.71
N GLU A 36 3.94 3.10 -11.49
CA GLU A 36 3.50 1.81 -10.91
C GLU A 36 2.02 1.82 -10.46
N ALA A 37 1.47 2.98 -10.11
CA ALA A 37 0.06 3.13 -9.75
C ALA A 37 -0.86 3.30 -10.98
N GLU A 38 -0.32 3.77 -12.11
CA GLU A 38 -1.05 3.99 -13.35
C GLU A 38 -1.54 2.63 -13.92
N GLY A 39 -2.86 2.48 -13.96
CA GLY A 39 -3.51 1.22 -14.36
C GLY A 39 -3.79 0.23 -13.21
N ASN A 40 -3.39 0.55 -11.97
CA ASN A 40 -3.73 -0.23 -10.77
C ASN A 40 -4.46 0.65 -9.75
N GLU A 41 -5.79 0.80 -9.92
CA GLU A 41 -6.66 1.56 -9.03
C GLU A 41 -6.65 1.07 -7.57
N LYS A 42 -6.26 -0.19 -7.33
CA LYS A 42 -6.17 -0.78 -5.98
C LYS A 42 -4.79 -0.65 -5.37
N SER A 43 -3.87 0.04 -6.05
CA SER A 43 -2.54 0.28 -5.55
C SER A 43 -2.61 1.12 -4.28
N LEU A 44 -1.93 0.67 -3.22
CA LEU A 44 -1.83 1.44 -1.99
C LEU A 44 -1.10 2.77 -2.25
N TYR A 45 -0.33 2.90 -3.34
CA TYR A 45 0.37 4.12 -3.73
C TYR A 45 -0.53 5.37 -3.73
N HIS A 46 -1.81 5.24 -4.08
CA HIS A 46 -2.79 6.35 -4.05
C HIS A 46 -3.07 6.88 -2.63
N ILE A 47 -3.02 6.01 -1.61
CA ILE A 47 -3.21 6.38 -0.18
C ILE A 47 -1.91 6.92 0.42
N ILE A 48 -0.84 6.27 0.00
CA ILE A 48 0.53 6.35 0.50
C ILE A 48 1.20 7.65 0.03
N LYS A 49 1.07 7.95 -1.26
CA LYS A 49 1.56 9.15 -1.93
C LYS A 49 0.39 9.78 -2.70
N PRO A 50 -0.51 10.52 -2.05
CA PRO A 50 -1.62 11.19 -2.73
C PRO A 50 -1.15 12.25 -3.75
N GLU A 51 0.14 12.59 -3.78
CA GLU A 51 0.77 13.46 -4.78
C GLU A 51 0.85 12.86 -6.20
N ILE A 52 0.58 11.55 -6.35
CA ILE A 52 0.59 10.88 -7.66
C ILE A 52 -0.76 11.00 -8.40
N ASP A 53 -1.83 11.31 -7.69
CA ASP A 53 -3.15 11.69 -8.23
C ASP A 53 -3.15 13.19 -8.60
#